data_AF-A0A520D6A5-F1
#
_entry.id   AF-A0A520D6A5-F1
#
_cell.length_a   1.000
_cell.length_b   1.000
_cell.length_c   1.000
_cell.angle_alpha   90.00
_cell.angle_beta   90.00
_cell.angle_gamma   90.00
#
_symmetry.space_group_name_H-M   'P 1'
#
loop_
_entity.id
_entity.type
_entity.pdbx_description
1 polymer ?
#
loop_
_entity_poly.entity_id
_entity_poly.type
_entity_poly.pdbx_seq_one_letter_code
_entity_poly.pdbx_strand_id
1 'polypeptide(L)'
;DGAVPEKVRKAVKILHKEHPEIVVDGEMQGNFAINNELLKDNFPFSTLADAPANTLIFPNLESGNIAYKLLQELGGAEAVGPILLGLNKPVHIVQLGSSVREIVNMVTIAVVDVQAKEELAGGSKRKGVFAKSTTKK
;
A
#
# COMPACT_ATOMS: atom_id res chain seq x y z
N ASP A 1 9.91 17.49 -20.45
CA ASP A 1 8.84 17.94 -19.52
C ASP A 1 7.46 17.58 -20.01
N GLY A 2 6.51 17.42 -19.08
CA GLY A 2 5.11 17.08 -19.37
C GLY A 2 4.24 17.12 -18.11
N ALA A 3 2.91 17.23 -18.30
CA ALA A 3 1.96 17.41 -17.20
C ALA A 3 1.98 16.28 -16.15
N VAL A 4 2.23 15.04 -16.58
CA VAL A 4 2.31 13.88 -15.68
C VAL A 4 3.58 13.91 -14.82
N PRO A 5 4.81 14.05 -15.40
CA PRO A 5 6.03 14.28 -14.62
C PRO A 5 5.93 15.44 -13.63
N GLU A 6 5.37 16.59 -14.04
CA GLU A 6 5.22 17.75 -13.15
C GLU A 6 4.29 17.48 -11.97
N LYS A 7 3.17 16.78 -12.19
CA LYS A 7 2.25 16.37 -11.13
C LYS A 7 2.94 15.48 -10.10
N VAL A 8 3.72 14.49 -10.55
CA VAL A 8 4.44 13.57 -9.66
C VAL A 8 5.53 14.32 -8.89
N ARG A 9 6.32 15.18 -9.55
CA ARG A 9 7.31 16.04 -8.88
C ARG A 9 6.69 16.92 -7.81
N LYS A 10 5.49 17.47 -8.06
CA LYS A 10 4.76 18.25 -7.07
C LYS A 10 4.32 17.38 -5.87
N ALA A 11 3.85 16.17 -6.12
CA ALA A 11 3.48 15.24 -5.06
C ALA A 11 4.68 14.87 -4.17
N VAL A 12 5.85 14.57 -4.77
CA VAL A 12 7.09 14.29 -4.03
C VAL A 12 7.52 15.50 -3.18
N LYS A 13 7.45 16.72 -3.73
CA LYS A 13 7.73 17.94 -2.95
C LYS A 13 6.81 18.14 -1.76
N ILE A 14 5.54 17.77 -1.87
CA ILE A 14 4.58 17.83 -0.75
C ILE A 14 4.97 16.81 0.31
N LEU A 15 5.27 15.57 -0.08
CA LEU A 15 5.70 14.52 0.85
C LEU A 15 6.97 14.90 1.59
N HIS A 16 8.00 15.40 0.91
CA HIS A 16 9.23 15.86 1.59
C HIS A 16 9.00 17.02 2.57
N LYS A 17 7.96 17.84 2.35
CA LYS A 17 7.61 18.96 3.22
C LYS A 17 6.77 18.55 4.42
N GLU A 18 5.76 17.71 4.20
CA GLU A 18 4.76 17.36 5.22
C GLU A 18 5.11 16.08 5.98
N HIS A 19 5.86 15.18 5.35
CA HIS A 19 6.24 13.86 5.84
C HIS A 19 7.73 13.55 5.56
N PRO A 20 8.67 14.32 6.12
CA PRO A 20 10.11 14.16 5.86
C PRO A 20 10.67 12.81 6.34
N GLU A 21 9.97 12.10 7.22
CA GLU A 21 10.31 10.75 7.69
C GLU A 21 10.15 9.67 6.61
N ILE A 22 9.36 9.92 5.57
CA ILE A 22 9.10 8.95 4.51
C ILE A 22 10.20 9.06 3.45
N VAL A 23 10.91 7.96 3.23
CA VAL A 23 11.87 7.83 2.14
C VAL A 23 11.11 7.68 0.83
N VAL A 24 11.07 8.74 0.05
CA VAL A 24 10.42 8.79 -1.26
C VAL A 24 11.28 9.56 -2.25
N ASP A 25 11.27 9.12 -3.50
CA ASP A 25 11.88 9.82 -4.62
C ASP A 25 10.98 9.72 -5.85
N GLY A 26 11.13 10.67 -6.77
CA GLY A 26 10.41 10.71 -8.02
C GLY A 26 10.34 12.10 -8.62
N GLU A 27 9.83 12.24 -9.84
CA GLU A 27 9.37 11.21 -10.76
C GLU A 27 10.45 10.22 -11.21
N MET A 28 10.09 8.95 -11.39
CA MET A 28 11.04 7.91 -11.77
C MET A 28 10.38 6.88 -12.66
N GLN A 29 11.14 6.30 -13.59
CA GLN A 29 10.67 5.18 -14.40
C GLN A 29 10.74 3.87 -13.59
N GLY A 30 9.78 2.97 -13.82
CA GLY A 30 9.65 1.75 -13.01
C GLY A 30 10.87 0.82 -13.05
N ASN A 31 11.63 0.80 -14.15
CA ASN A 31 12.86 0.02 -14.26
C ASN A 31 13.94 0.51 -13.29
N PHE A 32 14.09 1.83 -13.10
CA PHE A 32 15.02 2.39 -12.12
C PHE A 32 14.52 2.19 -10.69
N ALA A 33 13.20 2.31 -10.45
CA ALA A 33 12.64 2.13 -9.12
C ALA A 33 12.88 0.70 -8.57
N ILE A 34 12.82 -0.32 -9.43
CA ILE A 34 12.95 -1.73 -9.02
C ILE A 34 14.42 -2.20 -9.07
N ASN A 35 15.22 -1.73 -10.04
CA ASN A 35 16.61 -2.14 -10.20
C ASN A 35 17.56 -1.15 -9.51
N ASN A 36 18.04 -1.54 -8.32
CA ASN A 36 18.93 -0.71 -7.52
C ASN A 36 20.30 -0.43 -8.17
N GLU A 37 20.83 -1.36 -8.97
CA GLU A 37 22.10 -1.16 -9.68
C GLU A 37 21.96 -0.05 -10.73
N LEU A 38 20.93 -0.14 -11.57
CA LEU A 38 20.61 0.89 -12.56
C LEU A 38 20.32 2.24 -11.89
N LEU A 39 19.66 2.22 -10.73
CA LEU A 39 19.37 3.42 -9.96
C LEU A 39 20.64 4.09 -9.46
N LYS A 40 21.56 3.35 -8.83
CA LYS A 40 22.84 3.89 -8.35
C LYS A 40 23.69 4.47 -9.46
N ASP A 41 23.74 3.80 -10.61
CA ASP A 41 24.57 4.22 -11.74
C ASP A 41 24.08 5.51 -12.39
N ASN A 42 22.76 5.72 -12.44
CA ASN A 42 22.14 6.86 -13.13
C ASN A 42 21.72 7.99 -12.19
N PHE A 43 21.34 7.65 -10.95
CA PHE A 43 20.77 8.55 -9.95
C PHE A 43 21.41 8.31 -8.57
N PRO A 44 22.74 8.49 -8.42
CA PRO A 44 23.43 8.26 -7.15
C PRO A 44 23.00 9.23 -6.03
N PHE A 45 22.34 10.33 -6.39
CA PHE A 45 21.78 11.31 -5.46
C PHE A 45 20.38 10.94 -4.94
N SER A 46 19.77 9.88 -5.47
CA SER A 46 18.45 9.44 -5.06
C SER A 46 18.46 8.98 -3.61
N THR A 47 17.41 9.32 -2.86
CA THR A 47 17.19 8.79 -1.50
C THR A 47 16.90 7.29 -1.50
N LEU A 48 16.56 6.74 -2.67
CA LEU A 48 16.34 5.31 -2.88
C LEU A 48 17.60 4.58 -3.37
N ALA A 49 18.73 5.28 -3.59
CA ALA A 49 19.93 4.66 -4.14
C ALA A 49 20.45 3.50 -3.27
N ASP A 50 20.18 3.47 -1.97
CA ASP A 50 20.67 2.39 -1.09
C ASP A 50 19.77 1.15 -1.09
N ALA A 51 18.48 1.28 -1.43
CA ALA A 51 17.52 0.19 -1.36
C ALA A 51 16.46 0.28 -2.47
N PRO A 52 16.13 -0.84 -3.14
CA PRO A 52 15.11 -0.83 -4.19
C PRO A 52 13.74 -0.39 -3.64
N ALA A 53 12.94 0.26 -4.49
CA ALA A 53 11.61 0.69 -4.11
C ALA A 53 10.72 -0.53 -3.80
N ASN A 54 10.14 -0.55 -2.60
CA ASN A 54 9.16 -1.55 -2.20
C ASN A 54 7.70 -1.13 -2.49
N THR A 55 7.49 0.16 -2.81
CA THR A 55 6.18 0.76 -3.00
C THR A 55 6.20 1.64 -4.24
N LEU A 56 5.27 1.39 -5.17
CA LEU A 56 5.15 2.12 -6.42
C LEU A 56 3.88 2.96 -6.41
N ILE A 57 4.02 4.29 -6.48
CA ILE A 57 2.89 5.22 -6.57
C ILE A 57 2.69 5.64 -8.02
N PHE A 58 1.53 5.29 -8.57
CA PHE A 58 1.19 5.57 -9.96
C PHE A 58 0.52 6.94 -10.12
N PRO A 59 0.76 7.64 -11.25
CA PRO A 59 0.19 8.97 -11.48
C PRO A 59 -1.33 8.98 -11.69
N ASN A 60 -1.92 7.84 -12.08
CA ASN A 60 -3.37 7.70 -12.31
C ASN A 60 -3.81 6.23 -12.17
N LEU A 61 -5.12 6.03 -12.19
CA LEU A 61 -5.73 4.71 -12.03
C LEU A 61 -5.41 3.79 -13.21
N GLU A 62 -5.35 4.32 -14.44
CA GLU A 62 -5.10 3.52 -15.64
C GLU A 62 -3.71 2.87 -15.59
N SER A 63 -2.67 3.66 -15.28
CA SER A 63 -1.29 3.15 -15.16
C SER A 63 -1.14 2.15 -14.03
N GLY A 64 -1.75 2.42 -12.86
CA GLY A 64 -1.77 1.47 -11.76
C GLY A 64 -2.47 0.17 -12.10
N ASN A 65 -3.63 0.24 -12.76
CA ASN A 65 -4.43 -0.94 -13.13
C ASN A 65 -3.71 -1.83 -14.14
N ILE A 66 -3.14 -1.21 -15.18
CA ILE A 66 -2.34 -1.93 -16.18
C ILE A 66 -1.13 -2.58 -15.52
N ALA A 67 -0.37 -1.83 -14.71
CA ALA A 67 0.85 -2.32 -14.10
C ALA A 67 0.59 -3.51 -13.16
N TYR A 68 -0.38 -3.43 -12.23
CA TYR A 68 -0.60 -4.53 -11.28
C TYR A 68 -1.12 -5.79 -11.99
N LYS A 69 -1.98 -5.65 -13.01
CA LYS A 69 -2.48 -6.81 -13.78
C LYS A 69 -1.38 -7.47 -14.60
N LEU A 70 -0.50 -6.67 -15.21
CA LEU A 70 0.67 -7.21 -15.92
C LEU A 70 1.61 -7.95 -14.96
N LEU A 71 1.86 -7.40 -13.76
CA LEU A 71 2.66 -8.07 -12.74
C LEU A 71 2.02 -9.36 -12.24
N GLN A 72 0.69 -9.39 -12.09
CA GLN A 72 -0.06 -10.58 -11.70
C GLN A 72 0.04 -11.67 -12.78
N GLU A 73 -0.21 -11.32 -14.04
CA GLU A 73 -0.25 -12.30 -15.15
C GLU A 73 1.15 -12.81 -15.54
N LEU A 74 2.14 -11.91 -15.61
CA LEU A 74 3.49 -12.24 -16.07
C LEU A 74 4.42 -12.67 -14.94
N GLY A 75 4.27 -12.07 -13.75
CA GLY A 75 5.14 -12.30 -12.61
C GLY A 75 4.77 -13.54 -11.80
N GLY A 76 3.62 -14.16 -12.06
CA GLY A 76 3.10 -15.30 -11.29
C GLY A 76 2.87 -14.97 -9.82
N ALA A 77 2.83 -13.68 -9.47
CA ALA A 77 2.66 -13.20 -8.11
C ALA A 77 1.19 -13.23 -7.71
N GLU A 78 0.90 -13.66 -6.48
CA GLU A 78 -0.45 -13.59 -5.93
C GLU A 78 -0.78 -12.12 -5.63
N ALA A 79 -1.72 -11.55 -6.39
CA ALA A 79 -2.21 -10.20 -6.15
C ALA A 79 -3.30 -10.23 -5.08
N VAL A 80 -3.12 -9.46 -4.00
CA VAL A 80 -4.13 -9.29 -2.96
C VAL A 80 -4.71 -7.87 -3.06
N GLY A 81 -5.97 -7.75 -3.43
CA GLY A 81 -6.65 -6.47 -3.54
C GLY A 81 -7.93 -6.50 -4.38
N PRO A 82 -8.58 -5.34 -4.58
CA PRO A 82 -8.18 -4.01 -4.14
C PRO A 82 -8.41 -3.78 -2.62
N ILE A 83 -7.42 -3.20 -1.95
CA ILE A 83 -7.52 -2.78 -0.54
C ILE A 83 -7.92 -1.30 -0.51
N LEU A 84 -9.02 -0.98 0.17
CA LEU A 84 -9.47 0.40 0.36
C LEU A 84 -8.82 0.99 1.62
N LEU A 85 -8.20 2.17 1.46
CA LEU A 85 -7.53 2.92 2.52
C LEU A 85 -8.27 4.24 2.82
N GLY A 86 -8.08 4.78 4.02
CA GLY A 86 -8.60 6.10 4.42
C GLY A 86 -10.04 6.14 4.96
N LEU A 87 -10.71 4.99 5.08
CA LEU A 87 -12.05 4.89 5.69
C LEU A 87 -11.98 4.78 7.22
N ASN A 88 -12.97 5.34 7.92
CA ASN A 88 -13.10 5.25 9.39
C ASN A 88 -13.24 3.81 9.90
N LYS A 89 -13.77 2.90 9.08
CA LYS A 89 -13.85 1.46 9.35
C LYS A 89 -13.36 0.70 8.12
N PRO A 90 -12.69 -0.45 8.27
CA PRO A 90 -12.27 -1.26 7.14
C PRO A 90 -13.48 -1.77 6.37
N VAL A 91 -13.56 -1.38 5.10
CA VAL A 91 -14.50 -1.90 4.13
C VAL A 91 -13.70 -2.28 2.91
N HIS A 92 -13.86 -3.51 2.44
CA HIS A 92 -13.16 -4.01 1.26
C HIS A 92 -14.14 -4.63 0.28
N ILE A 93 -13.85 -4.49 -1.01
CA ILE A 93 -14.68 -4.99 -2.10
C ILE A 93 -13.93 -6.14 -2.75
N VAL A 94 -14.56 -7.31 -2.81
CA VAL A 94 -14.07 -8.46 -3.57
C VAL A 94 -14.74 -8.52 -4.92
N GLN A 95 -14.04 -9.02 -5.94
CA GLN A 95 -14.58 -9.12 -7.29
C GLN A 95 -15.39 -10.40 -7.46
N LEU A 96 -16.34 -10.38 -8.39
CA LEU A 96 -17.01 -11.60 -8.83
C LEU A 96 -15.98 -12.52 -9.50
N GLY A 97 -15.89 -13.76 -9.03
CA GLY A 97 -14.87 -14.72 -9.47
C GLY A 97 -13.63 -14.80 -8.58
N SER A 98 -13.58 -14.03 -7.47
CA SER A 98 -12.49 -14.14 -6.50
C SER A 98 -12.39 -15.55 -5.90
N SER A 99 -11.15 -16.00 -5.71
CA SER A 99 -10.89 -17.31 -5.10
C SER A 99 -11.24 -17.31 -3.61
N VAL A 100 -11.48 -18.50 -3.04
CA VAL A 100 -11.68 -18.63 -1.58
C VAL A 100 -10.49 -18.05 -0.80
N ARG A 101 -9.27 -18.22 -1.32
CA ARG A 101 -8.05 -17.68 -0.70
C ARG A 101 -8.06 -16.16 -0.70
N GLU A 102 -8.43 -15.51 -1.80
CA GLU A 102 -8.55 -14.06 -1.87
C GLU A 102 -9.55 -13.53 -0.83
N ILE A 103 -10.71 -14.18 -0.70
CA ILE A 103 -11.71 -13.77 0.30
C ILE A 103 -11.14 -13.88 1.72
N VAL A 104 -10.47 -14.98 2.05
CA VAL A 104 -9.83 -15.17 3.37
C VAL A 104 -8.73 -14.14 3.62
N ASN A 105 -7.91 -13.84 2.62
CA ASN A 105 -6.86 -12.82 2.70
C ASN A 105 -7.47 -11.44 2.96
N MET A 106 -8.54 -11.07 2.24
CA MET A 106 -9.21 -9.78 2.43
C MET A 106 -9.88 -9.64 3.79
N VAL A 107 -10.47 -10.72 4.33
CA VAL A 107 -11.00 -10.72 5.71
C VAL A 107 -9.87 -10.54 6.72
N THR A 108 -8.73 -11.22 6.51
CA THR A 108 -7.56 -11.11 7.38
C THR A 108 -7.04 -9.69 7.40
N ILE A 109 -6.91 -9.05 6.24
CA ILE A 109 -6.50 -7.63 6.12
C ILE A 109 -7.49 -6.72 6.85
N ALA A 110 -8.79 -6.92 6.69
CA ALA A 110 -9.80 -6.11 7.37
C ALA A 110 -9.67 -6.19 8.91
N VAL A 111 -9.41 -7.38 9.45
CA VAL A 111 -9.22 -7.58 10.90
C VAL A 111 -7.95 -6.89 11.38
N VAL A 112 -6.85 -7.01 10.64
CA VAL A 112 -5.58 -6.35 10.98
C VAL A 112 -5.72 -4.83 10.92
N ASP A 113 -6.44 -4.27 9.94
CA ASP A 113 -6.67 -2.82 9.84
C ASP A 113 -7.44 -2.28 11.06
N VAL A 114 -8.42 -3.02 11.59
CA VAL A 114 -9.09 -2.64 12.85
C VAL A 114 -8.09 -2.63 14.01
N GLN A 115 -7.31 -3.70 14.17
CA GLN A 115 -6.37 -3.83 15.29
C GLN A 115 -5.33 -2.70 15.27
N ALA A 116 -4.75 -2.40 14.12
CA ALA A 116 -3.79 -1.30 13.96
C ALA A 116 -4.41 0.07 14.30
N LYS A 117 -5.66 0.31 13.87
CA LYS A 117 -6.38 1.55 14.19
C LYS A 117 -6.70 1.68 15.69
N GLU A 118 -7.04 0.59 16.36
CA GLU A 118 -7.28 0.58 17.81
C GLU A 118 -6.00 0.86 18.61
N GLU A 119 -4.85 0.35 18.16
CA GLU A 119 -3.54 0.62 18.76
C GLU A 119 -3.16 2.10 18.61
N LEU A 120 -3.32 2.67 17.42
CA LEU A 120 -3.09 4.10 17.14
C LEU A 120 -4.04 5.01 17.92
N ALA A 121 -5.26 4.56 18.22
CA ALA A 121 -6.25 5.29 18.99
C ALA A 121 -6.03 5.24 20.53
N GLY A 122 -4.95 4.60 21.01
CA GLY A 122 -4.57 4.62 22.42
C GLY A 122 -5.47 3.76 23.33
N GLY A 123 -5.71 2.50 22.94
CA GLY A 123 -6.63 1.55 23.56
C GLY A 123 -6.77 1.63 25.10
N SER A 124 -7.81 2.31 25.57
CA SER A 124 -8.47 2.00 26.84
C SER A 124 -9.74 1.21 26.54
N LYS A 125 -9.83 0.04 27.19
CA LYS A 125 -10.93 -0.95 27.21
C LYS A 125 -10.93 -2.00 26.11
N ARG A 126 -10.04 -2.99 26.29
CA ARG A 126 -10.35 -4.39 26.00
C ARG A 126 -11.61 -4.80 26.79
N LYS A 127 -12.81 -4.57 26.25
CA LYS A 127 -13.97 -5.42 26.58
C LYS A 127 -13.95 -6.55 25.57
N GLY A 128 -13.28 -7.64 25.93
CA GLY A 128 -13.30 -8.84 25.13
C GLY A 128 -14.73 -9.24 24.81
N VAL A 129 -14.95 -9.70 23.57
CA VAL A 129 -16.21 -10.23 23.05
C VAL A 129 -16.70 -11.46 23.86
N PHE A 130 -15.88 -11.98 24.77
CA PHE A 130 -16.19 -13.10 25.68
C PHE A 130 -16.30 -12.72 27.16
N ALA A 131 -16.59 -11.47 27.52
CA ALA A 131 -16.81 -11.09 28.92
C ALA A 131 -18.17 -11.58 29.46
N LYS A 132 -18.15 -12.82 30.01
CA LYS A 132 -19.06 -13.45 30.98
C LYS A 132 -20.56 -13.57 30.61
N SER A 133 -20.91 -14.71 30.01
CA SER A 133 -22.18 -15.40 30.30
C SER A 133 -21.97 -16.53 31.32
N THR A 134 -21.53 -16.19 32.54
CA THR A 134 -21.72 -17.11 33.68
C THR A 134 -23.14 -16.96 34.18
N THR A 135 -24.07 -17.63 33.51
CA THR A 135 -25.35 -18.06 34.09
C THR A 135 -25.26 -19.56 34.29
N LYS A 136 -24.93 -19.99 35.51
CA LYS A 136 -25.15 -21.37 35.95
C LYS A 136 -25.61 -21.34 37.41
N LYS A 137 -26.90 -21.68 37.54
CA LYS A 137 -27.64 -22.28 38.66
C LYS A 137 -27.29 -21.84 40.08
#